data_AF-A0A2H9P6V1-F1
#
_entry.id   AF-A0A2H9P6V1-F1
#
_cell.length_a   1.000
_cell.length_b   1.000
_cell.length_c   1.000
_cell.angle_alpha   90.00
_cell.angle_beta   90.00
_cell.angle_gamma   90.00
#
_symmetry.space_group_name_H-M   'P 1'
#
loop_
_entity.id
_entity.type
_entity.pdbx_description
1 polymer ?
#
loop_
_entity_poly.entity_id
_entity_poly.type
_entity_poly.pdbx_seq_one_letter_code
_entity_poly.pdbx_strand_id
1 'polypeptide(L)' 'EGEDEYFIATGEHPLVAQHMGEILEKLPIKYAGVSRCYRKEAGAHGKDQKGIFRVHEFTKVEQVAFCKPED' A
#
# COMPACT_ATOMS: atom_id res chain seq x y z
N GLU A 1 12.57 -16.04 12.74
CA GLU A 1 12.94 -16.70 11.46
C GLU A 1 12.04 -17.91 11.27
N GLY A 2 11.11 -17.85 10.31
CA GLY A 2 10.03 -18.84 10.16
C GLY A 2 8.61 -18.26 10.14
N GLU A 3 8.46 -16.94 9.96
CA GLU A 3 7.14 -16.32 9.75
C GLU A 3 6.88 -16.17 8.25
N ASP A 4 5.64 -16.47 7.83
CA ASP A 4 5.17 -16.27 6.46
C ASP A 4 5.02 -14.77 6.19
N GLU A 5 6.08 -14.15 5.68
CA GLU A 5 6.07 -12.76 5.25
C GLU A 5 5.61 -12.61 3.79
N TYR A 6 5.04 -11.44 3.50
CA TYR A 6 4.56 -11.11 2.16
C TYR A 6 5.09 -9.75 1.72
N PHE A 7 5.48 -9.65 0.45
CA PHE A 7 5.74 -8.35 -0.15
C PHE A 7 4.46 -7.51 -0.20
N ILE A 8 4.59 -6.22 0.10
CA ILE A 8 3.46 -5.28 0.09
C ILE A 8 3.01 -4.99 -1.36
N ALA A 9 1.70 -5.03 -1.59
CA ALA A 9 1.11 -4.66 -2.89
C ALA A 9 0.90 -3.14 -3.04
N THR A 10 1.06 -2.39 -1.93
CA THR A 10 0.88 -0.94 -1.81
C THR A 10 1.56 -0.44 -0.53
N GLY A 11 2.05 0.80 -0.53
CA GLY A 11 2.50 1.49 0.70
C GLY A 11 1.39 1.67 1.75
N GLU A 12 0.12 1.53 1.37
CA GLU A 12 -1.03 1.57 2.28
C GLU A 12 -0.96 0.48 3.36
N HIS A 13 -0.63 -0.78 3.02
CA HIS A 13 -0.63 -1.89 3.98
C HIS A 13 0.19 -1.56 5.26
N PRO A 14 1.49 -1.17 5.15
CA PRO A 14 2.27 -0.83 6.34
C PRO A 14 1.85 0.51 6.96
N LEU A 15 1.44 1.51 6.17
CA LEU A 15 1.03 2.81 6.71
C LEU A 15 -0.25 2.71 7.56
N VAL A 16 -1.19 1.86 7.16
CA VAL A 16 -2.41 1.61 7.93
C VAL A 16 -2.10 0.73 9.13
N ALA A 17 -1.32 -0.34 8.95
CA ALA A 17 -0.93 -1.25 10.03
C ALA A 17 -0.06 -0.57 11.10
N GLN A 18 0.61 0.54 10.79
CA GLN A 18 1.44 1.31 11.73
C GLN A 18 0.69 1.74 12.99
N HIS A 19 -0.61 2.03 12.87
CA HIS A 19 -1.45 2.47 14.00
C HIS A 19 -2.38 1.35 14.51
N MET A 20 -2.08 0.09 14.19
CA MET A 20 -2.91 -1.03 14.61
C MET A 20 -2.92 -1.16 16.14
N GLY A 21 -4.11 -1.05 16.73
CA GLY A 21 -4.30 -1.12 18.17
C GLY A 21 -4.07 0.19 18.93
N GLU A 22 -3.77 1.28 18.23
CA GLU A 22 -3.57 2.60 18.84
C GLU A 22 -4.87 3.40 18.94
N ILE A 23 -5.01 4.23 19.98
CA ILE A 23 -6.04 5.27 20.08
C ILE A 23 -5.43 6.58 19.59
N LEU A 24 -5.91 7.09 18.45
CA LEU A 24 -5.40 8.31 17.83
C LEU A 24 -6.13 9.55 18.37
N GLU A 25 -5.44 10.36 19.18
CA GLU A 25 -6.04 11.57 19.78
C GLU A 25 -5.95 12.82 18.88
N LYS A 26 -4.96 12.88 17.98
CA LYS A 26 -4.68 14.04 17.14
C LYS A 26 -4.92 13.69 15.68
N LEU A 27 -6.06 14.14 15.15
CA LEU A 27 -6.48 13.94 13.76
C LEU A 27 -6.74 15.31 13.10
N PRO A 28 -6.50 15.48 11.79
CA PRO A 28 -6.08 14.44 10.85
C PRO A 28 -4.57 14.19 10.87
N ILE A 29 -4.18 12.93 10.67
CA ILE A 29 -2.81 12.53 10.39
C ILE A 29 -2.72 12.22 8.91
N LYS A 30 -1.75 12.81 8.21
CA LYS A 30 -1.58 12.65 6.76
C LYS A 30 -0.17 12.18 6.46
N TYR A 31 -0.07 11.06 5.74
CA TYR A 31 1.17 10.46 5.29
C TYR A 31 1.32 10.56 3.78
N ALA A 32 2.56 10.74 3.34
CA ALA A 32 2.99 10.53 1.96
C ALA A 32 4.06 9.43 1.97
N GLY A 33 3.67 8.18 1.74
CA GLY A 33 4.57 7.04 1.74
C GLY A 33 5.15 6.77 0.37
N VAL A 34 6.44 6.46 0.29
CA VAL A 34 7.10 6.04 -0.95
C VAL A 34 7.52 4.58 -0.80
N SER A 35 7.05 3.71 -1.68
CA SER A 35 7.42 2.29 -1.62
C SER A 35 7.48 1.60 -2.98
N ARG A 36 8.20 0.48 -3.03
CA ARG A 36 8.05 -0.53 -4.08
C ARG A 36 6.80 -1.35 -3.79
N CYS A 37 5.99 -1.60 -4.81
CA CYS A 37 4.73 -2.33 -4.75
C CYS A 37 4.86 -3.59 -5.58
N TYR A 38 4.49 -4.74 -5.01
CA TYR A 38 4.60 -6.05 -5.65
C TYR A 38 3.23 -6.68 -5.87
N ARG A 39 2.86 -6.92 -7.13
CA ARG A 39 1.56 -7.52 -7.49
C ARG A 39 1.76 -8.76 -8.36
N LYS A 40 1.09 -9.87 -8.00
CA LYS A 40 1.13 -11.12 -8.77
C LYS A 40 0.47 -10.99 -10.15
N GLU A 41 -0.44 -10.03 -10.34
CA GLU A 41 -1.21 -9.82 -11.59
C GLU A 41 -1.84 -11.13 -12.13
N ALA A 42 -2.26 -12.01 -11.22
CA ALA A 42 -2.89 -13.27 -11.56
C ALA A 42 -4.18 -13.02 -12.37
N GLY A 43 -4.33 -13.69 -13.50
CA GLY A 43 -5.47 -13.51 -14.41
C GLY A 43 -5.29 -12.43 -15.48
N ALA A 44 -4.14 -11.74 -15.55
CA ALA A 44 -3.87 -10.71 -16.57
C ALA A 44 -3.33 -11.27 -17.91
N HIS A 45 -3.50 -12.56 -18.21
CA HIS A 45 -2.96 -13.16 -19.44
C HIS A 45 -3.52 -12.46 -20.69
N GLY A 46 -2.63 -11.97 -21.55
CA GLY A 46 -2.99 -11.27 -22.79
C GLY A 46 -3.41 -9.80 -22.65
N LYS A 47 -3.42 -9.19 -21.44
CA LYS A 47 -3.70 -7.75 -21.24
C LYS A 47 -2.42 -6.98 -20.91
N ASP A 48 -2.26 -5.81 -21.54
CA ASP A 48 -1.24 -4.80 -21.21
C ASP A 48 0.22 -5.31 -21.13
N GLN A 49 0.59 -6.28 -21.97
CA GLN A 49 1.90 -6.96 -21.89
C GLN A 49 3.08 -6.13 -22.39
N LYS A 50 2.84 -4.98 -23.02
CA LYS A 50 3.90 -4.14 -23.57
C LYS A 50 4.12 -2.91 -22.69
N GLY A 51 5.39 -2.62 -22.40
CA GLY A 51 5.81 -1.45 -21.63
C GLY A 51 5.66 -1.65 -20.13
N ILE A 52 5.56 -0.55 -19.40
CA ILE A 52 5.55 -0.51 -17.92
C ILE A 52 4.16 -0.24 -17.33
N PHE A 53 3.11 -0.28 -18.15
CA PHE A 53 1.76 0.05 -17.72
C PHE A 53 1.21 -0.97 -16.70
N ARG A 54 1.57 -2.25 -16.85
CA ARG A 54 1.25 -3.33 -15.91
C ARG A 54 2.48 -4.20 -15.69
N VAL A 55 3.03 -4.14 -14.48
CA VAL A 55 4.27 -4.83 -14.09
C VAL A 55 4.13 -5.39 -12.68
N HIS A 56 4.92 -6.41 -12.37
CA HIS A 56 4.92 -7.03 -11.05
C HIS A 56 5.53 -6.12 -9.98
N GLU A 57 6.46 -5.25 -10.35
CA GLU A 57 7.07 -4.28 -9.46
C GLU A 57 6.92 -2.87 -10.04
N PHE A 58 6.45 -1.93 -9.22
CA PHE A 58 6.41 -0.51 -9.54
C PHE A 58 6.58 0.32 -8.27
N THR A 59 6.95 1.59 -8.41
CA THR A 59 6.95 2.53 -7.28
C THR A 59 5.74 3.42 -7.28
N LYS A 60 5.22 3.63 -6.08
CA LYS A 60 4.07 4.50 -5.83
C LYS A 60 4.41 5.46 -4.71
N VAL A 61 3.95 6.70 -4.88
CA VAL A 61 3.81 7.66 -3.78
C VAL A 61 2.35 7.58 -3.34
N GLU A 62 2.12 7.14 -2.11
CA GLU A 62 0.79 6.92 -1.55
C GLU A 62 0.44 7.98 -0.53
N GLN A 63 -0.79 8.50 -0.62
CA GLN A 63 -1.37 9.35 0.41
C GLN A 63 -2.30 8.52 1.29
N VAL A 64 -2.07 8.53 2.60
CA VAL A 64 -2.95 7.91 3.61
C VAL A 64 -3.33 8.97 4.63
N ALA A 65 -4.61 9.08 4.94
CA ALA A 65 -5.11 10.01 5.94
C ALA A 65 -5.95 9.28 6.98
N PHE A 66 -5.64 9.48 8.25
CA PHE A 66 -6.52 9.15 9.36
C PHE A 66 -7.27 10.42 9.74
N CYS A 67 -8.60 10.39 9.65
CA CYS A 67 -9.48 11.52 9.97
C CYS A 67 -10.55 11.09 10.96
N LYS A 68 -11.27 12.07 11.50
CA LYS A 68 -12.46 11.75 12.30
C LYS A 68 -13.56 11.22 11.37
N PRO A 69 -14.47 10.35 11.84
CA PRO A 69 -15.57 9.86 11.03
C PRO A 69 -16.50 10.96 10.50
N GLU A 70 -16.58 12.10 11.20
CA GLU A 70 -17.37 13.27 10.79
C GLU A 70 -16.69 14.22 9.80
N ASP A 71 -15.38 14.06 9.55
CA ASP A 71 -14.61 14.81 8.54
C ASP A 71 -14.66 14.10 7.17
#